data_AF-A0A953DWJ5-F1
#
_entry.id   AF-A0A953DWJ5-F1
#
_cell.length_a   1.000
_cell.length_b   1.000
_cell.length_c   1.000
_cell.angle_alpha   90.00
_cell.angle_beta   90.00
_cell.angle_gamma   90.00
#
_symmetry.space_group_name_H-M   'P 1'
#
loop_
_entity.id
_entity.type
_entity.pdbx_description
1 polymer ?
#
loop_
_entity_poly.entity_id
_entity_poly.type
_entity_poly.pdbx_seq_one_letter_code
_entity_poly.pdbx_strand_id
1 'polypeptide(L)'
;LAWGAILIDIVVAGAFLLPLAPINSQWWATVAKVQPEFCEEIGWPELVATAAEIRDALPASERERVAILCGNYGEAGAINLYGPRHGLPPAISGVNSFWARGYGDPPPETVIALGFPREFLEKNFESCELAGHIRNRHGVANEETVSHPDIFVCRRLRRAWPEFWKHFRWYG
;
A
#
# COMPACT_ATOMS: atom_id res chain seq x y z
N LEU A 1 -19.14 44.08 -4.68
CA LEU A 1 -17.68 43.89 -4.54
C LEU A 1 -17.34 42.70 -3.64
N ALA A 2 -17.78 42.66 -2.37
CA ALA A 2 -17.47 41.55 -1.45
C ALA A 2 -17.92 40.15 -1.93
N TRP A 3 -19.16 39.98 -2.39
CA TRP A 3 -19.66 38.69 -2.91
C TRP A 3 -18.89 38.17 -4.12
N GLY A 4 -18.42 39.07 -4.99
CA GLY A 4 -17.61 38.69 -6.14
C GLY A 4 -16.25 38.13 -5.72
N ALA A 5 -15.62 38.74 -4.72
CA ALA A 5 -14.34 38.26 -4.19
C ALA A 5 -14.46 36.89 -3.53
N ILE A 6 -15.53 36.66 -2.76
CA ILE A 6 -15.82 35.37 -2.12
C ILE A 6 -16.04 34.27 -3.17
N LEU A 7 -16.81 34.56 -4.23
CA LEU A 7 -17.04 33.59 -5.30
C LEU A 7 -15.74 33.22 -6.02
N ILE A 8 -14.88 34.20 -6.29
CA ILE A 8 -13.57 33.94 -6.90
C ILE A 8 -12.72 33.06 -5.99
N ASP A 9 -12.68 33.36 -4.69
CA ASP A 9 -11.93 32.58 -3.71
C ASP A 9 -12.42 31.13 -3.64
N ILE A 10 -13.73 30.91 -3.57
CA ILE A 10 -14.33 29.56 -3.59
C ILE A 10 -13.96 28.81 -4.87
N VAL A 11 -14.02 29.47 -6.03
CA VAL A 11 -13.66 28.84 -7.31
C VAL A 11 -12.19 28.46 -7.34
N VAL A 12 -11.29 29.35 -6.89
CA VAL A 12 -9.85 29.09 -6.85
C VAL A 12 -9.54 27.97 -5.84
N ALA A 13 -10.07 28.05 -4.62
CA ALA A 13 -9.90 27.01 -3.61
C ALA A 13 -10.44 25.67 -4.12
N GLY A 14 -11.64 25.63 -4.69
CA GLY A 14 -12.21 24.43 -5.28
C GLY A 14 -11.37 23.86 -6.43
N ALA A 15 -10.76 24.72 -7.25
CA ALA A 15 -9.92 24.27 -8.35
C ALA A 15 -8.58 23.64 -7.92
N PHE A 16 -8.09 23.90 -6.70
CA PHE A 16 -6.81 23.37 -6.24
C PHE A 16 -6.91 22.41 -5.05
N LEU A 17 -7.97 22.50 -4.25
CA LEU A 17 -8.14 21.74 -3.01
C LEU A 17 -9.21 20.65 -3.10
N LEU A 18 -9.90 20.53 -4.23
CA LEU A 18 -10.81 19.41 -4.50
C LEU A 18 -10.24 18.52 -5.62
N PRO A 19 -10.50 17.20 -5.59
CA PRO A 19 -10.01 16.25 -6.59
C PRO A 19 -10.85 16.32 -7.88
N LEU A 20 -11.00 17.52 -8.44
CA LEU A 20 -11.79 17.77 -9.66
C LEU A 20 -10.94 17.68 -10.93
N ALA A 21 -9.61 17.84 -10.80
CA ALA A 21 -8.70 17.83 -11.93
C ALA A 21 -8.60 16.42 -12.54
N PRO A 22 -8.91 16.26 -13.85
CA PRO A 22 -8.76 14.96 -14.51
C PRO A 22 -7.30 14.52 -14.52
N ILE A 23 -7.03 13.27 -14.09
CA ILE A 23 -5.68 12.69 -14.05
C ILE A 23 -5.01 12.81 -15.42
N ASN A 24 -3.71 13.14 -15.43
CA ASN A 24 -2.88 13.38 -16.62
C ASN A 24 -3.20 14.63 -17.45
N SER A 25 -4.12 15.49 -17.00
CA SER A 25 -4.31 16.81 -17.60
C SER A 25 -3.21 17.81 -17.19
N GLN A 26 -3.09 18.93 -17.91
CA GLN A 26 -2.21 20.03 -17.51
C GLN A 26 -2.60 20.60 -16.14
N TRP A 27 -3.90 20.69 -15.86
CA TRP A 27 -4.41 21.14 -14.57
C TRP A 27 -4.00 20.19 -13.44
N TRP A 28 -4.10 18.87 -13.66
CA TRP A 28 -3.61 17.86 -12.73
C TRP A 28 -2.11 18.01 -12.44
N ALA A 29 -1.28 18.27 -13.46
CA ALA A 29 0.16 18.47 -13.27
C ALA A 29 0.49 19.66 -12.36
N THR A 30 -0.38 20.67 -12.29
CA THR A 30 -0.26 21.77 -11.32
C THR A 30 -0.84 21.38 -9.96
N VAL A 31 -2.04 20.80 -9.93
CA VAL A 31 -2.71 20.40 -8.69
C VAL A 31 -1.89 19.38 -7.90
N ALA A 32 -1.35 18.35 -8.54
CA ALA A 32 -0.52 17.32 -7.90
C ALA A 32 0.77 17.90 -7.27
N LYS A 33 1.25 19.06 -7.72
CA LYS A 33 2.38 19.75 -7.08
C LYS A 33 1.96 20.54 -5.84
N VAL A 34 0.73 21.03 -5.82
CA VAL A 34 0.15 21.81 -4.70
C VAL A 34 -0.42 20.88 -3.62
N GLN A 35 -1.00 19.76 -4.04
CA GLN A 35 -1.59 18.71 -3.22
C GLN A 35 -1.09 17.34 -3.69
N PRO A 36 0.10 16.90 -3.24
CA PRO A 36 0.65 15.60 -3.59
C PRO A 36 -0.21 14.44 -3.07
N GLU A 37 -0.94 14.63 -1.97
CA GLU A 37 -1.81 13.62 -1.34
C GLU A 37 -2.89 13.06 -2.29
N PHE A 38 -3.30 13.81 -3.32
CA PHE A 38 -4.25 13.29 -4.32
C PHE A 38 -3.67 12.15 -5.18
N CYS A 39 -2.35 12.00 -5.20
CA CYS A 39 -1.67 10.92 -5.93
C CYS A 39 -1.63 9.61 -5.13
N GLU A 40 -1.66 9.66 -3.80
CA GLU A 40 -1.37 8.49 -2.95
C GLU A 40 -2.40 7.37 -3.12
N GLU A 41 -3.69 7.70 -3.27
CA GLU A 41 -4.74 6.68 -3.46
C GLU A 41 -4.85 6.15 -4.92
N ILE A 42 -4.11 6.75 -5.87
CA ILE A 42 -4.19 6.36 -7.28
C ILE A 42 -3.50 5.02 -7.48
N GLY A 43 -4.29 4.01 -7.86
CA GLY A 43 -3.78 2.66 -8.13
C GLY A 43 -4.01 1.66 -7.00
N TRP A 44 -4.60 2.07 -5.88
CA TRP A 44 -4.94 1.14 -4.79
C TRP A 44 -5.77 -0.07 -5.27
N PRO A 45 -6.81 0.08 -6.12
CA PRO A 45 -7.54 -1.06 -6.65
C PRO A 45 -6.66 -2.04 -7.44
N GLU A 46 -5.74 -1.53 -8.25
CA GLU A 46 -4.78 -2.31 -9.04
C GLU A 46 -3.73 -3.02 -8.15
N LEU A 47 -3.19 -2.31 -7.16
CA LEU A 47 -2.28 -2.88 -6.15
C LEU A 47 -2.93 -4.07 -5.44
N VAL A 48 -4.16 -3.90 -4.96
CA VAL A 48 -4.91 -4.94 -4.25
C VAL A 48 -5.25 -6.11 -5.17
N ALA A 49 -5.64 -5.83 -6.42
CA ALA A 49 -5.89 -6.87 -7.41
C ALA A 49 -4.61 -7.70 -7.67
N THR A 50 -3.45 -7.04 -7.79
CA THR A 50 -2.16 -7.71 -7.98
C THR A 50 -1.81 -8.60 -6.79
N ALA A 51 -1.99 -8.12 -5.55
CA ALA A 51 -1.77 -8.93 -4.35
C ALA A 51 -2.71 -10.15 -4.30
N ALA A 52 -3.96 -9.99 -4.74
CA ALA A 52 -4.93 -11.09 -4.86
C ALA A 52 -4.51 -12.13 -5.91
N GLU A 53 -4.08 -11.70 -7.09
CA GLU A 53 -3.57 -12.57 -8.15
C GLU A 53 -2.34 -13.37 -7.69
N ILE A 54 -1.40 -12.71 -7.00
CA ILE A 54 -0.21 -13.36 -6.43
C ILE A 54 -0.62 -14.43 -5.42
N ARG A 55 -1.53 -14.11 -4.49
CA ARG A 55 -2.05 -15.08 -3.52
C ARG A 55 -2.71 -16.26 -4.22
N ASP A 56 -3.52 -16.02 -5.24
CA ASP A 56 -4.28 -17.06 -5.91
C ASP A 56 -3.38 -18.00 -6.73
N ALA A 57 -2.21 -17.51 -7.17
CA ALA A 57 -1.16 -18.30 -7.80
C ALA A 57 -0.31 -19.13 -6.83
N LEU A 58 -0.41 -18.90 -5.50
CA LEU A 58 0.32 -19.70 -4.51
C LEU A 58 -0.22 -21.14 -4.43
N PRO A 59 0.63 -22.12 -4.08
CA PRO A 59 0.17 -23.46 -3.72
C PRO A 59 -0.90 -23.42 -2.62
N ALA A 60 -1.89 -24.31 -2.69
CA ALA A 60 -3.02 -24.33 -1.76
C ALA A 60 -2.58 -24.37 -0.28
N SER A 61 -1.53 -25.12 0.03
CA SER A 61 -0.96 -25.21 1.39
C SER A 61 -0.39 -23.89 1.90
N GLU A 62 0.14 -23.04 1.02
CA GLU A 62 0.67 -21.72 1.41
C GLU A 62 -0.45 -20.69 1.59
N ARG A 63 -1.53 -20.82 0.81
CA ARG A 63 -2.68 -19.91 0.87
C ARG A 63 -3.42 -19.94 2.21
N GLU A 64 -3.39 -21.06 2.93
CA GLU A 64 -4.05 -21.18 4.23
C GLU A 64 -3.38 -20.33 5.33
N ARG A 65 -2.07 -20.06 5.20
CA ARG A 65 -1.28 -19.30 6.18
C ARG A 65 -0.53 -18.13 5.55
N VAL A 66 -1.16 -17.49 4.55
CA VAL A 66 -0.64 -16.29 3.89
C VAL A 66 -1.12 -15.02 4.59
N ALA A 67 -0.22 -14.06 4.78
CA ALA A 67 -0.58 -12.71 5.19
C ALA A 67 -0.10 -11.68 4.17
N ILE A 68 -0.74 -10.51 4.16
CA ILE A 68 -0.29 -9.36 3.38
C ILE A 68 0.47 -8.43 4.32
N LEU A 69 1.79 -8.31 4.12
CA LEU A 69 2.67 -7.48 4.94
C LEU A 69 2.91 -6.14 4.21
N CYS A 70 2.51 -5.03 4.81
CA CYS A 70 2.60 -3.70 4.19
C CYS A 70 3.65 -2.81 4.87
N GLY A 71 4.41 -2.06 4.08
CA GLY A 71 5.50 -1.19 4.51
C GLY A 71 5.06 0.21 4.90
N ASN A 72 3.95 0.68 4.37
CA ASN A 72 3.38 1.98 4.71
C ASN A 72 1.88 1.91 5.03
N TYR A 73 1.34 3.04 5.50
CA TYR A 73 -0.06 3.14 5.91
C TYR A 73 -1.04 3.13 4.71
N GLY A 74 -0.64 3.68 3.56
CA GLY A 74 -1.43 3.70 2.32
C GLY A 74 -1.69 2.30 1.78
N GLU A 75 -0.65 1.48 1.64
CA GLU A 75 -0.75 0.07 1.23
C GLU A 75 -1.61 -0.74 2.19
N ALA A 76 -1.38 -0.59 3.50
CA ALA A 76 -2.15 -1.30 4.52
C ALA A 76 -3.63 -0.87 4.50
N GLY A 77 -3.89 0.42 4.27
CA GLY A 77 -5.21 1.00 4.05
C GLY A 77 -5.88 0.44 2.80
N ALA A 78 -5.18 0.39 1.67
CA ALA A 78 -5.64 -0.13 0.40
C ALA A 78 -6.10 -1.60 0.54
N ILE A 79 -5.27 -2.45 1.16
CA ILE A 79 -5.59 -3.86 1.40
C ILE A 79 -6.81 -3.99 2.31
N ASN A 80 -6.91 -3.21 3.39
CA ASN A 80 -8.06 -3.30 4.28
C ASN A 80 -9.35 -2.76 3.65
N LEU A 81 -9.26 -1.77 2.76
CA LEU A 81 -10.42 -1.16 2.09
C LEU A 81 -10.91 -2.02 0.92
N TYR A 82 -10.01 -2.42 0.01
CA TYR A 82 -10.36 -3.11 -1.22
C TYR A 82 -10.15 -4.62 -1.16
N GLY A 83 -9.29 -5.12 -0.26
CA GLY A 83 -8.97 -6.54 -0.14
C GLY A 83 -10.16 -7.46 0.15
N PRO A 84 -11.16 -7.07 0.96
CA PRO A 84 -12.33 -7.92 1.24
C PRO A 84 -13.07 -8.39 -0.02
N ARG A 85 -13.17 -7.56 -1.06
CA ARG A 85 -13.83 -7.94 -2.33
C ARG A 85 -13.05 -9.02 -3.10
N HIS A 86 -11.77 -9.17 -2.81
CA HIS A 86 -10.88 -10.20 -3.37
C HIS A 86 -10.62 -11.34 -2.38
N GLY A 87 -11.33 -11.39 -1.25
CA GLY A 87 -11.10 -12.39 -0.19
C GLY A 87 -9.70 -12.32 0.43
N LEU A 88 -9.02 -11.17 0.37
CA LEU A 88 -7.72 -10.99 1.01
C LEU A 88 -7.89 -10.91 2.53
N PRO A 89 -6.97 -11.50 3.31
CA PRO A 89 -6.93 -11.26 4.74
C PRO A 89 -6.59 -9.77 4.98
N PRO A 90 -6.97 -9.21 6.14
CA PRO A 90 -6.52 -7.88 6.54
C PRO A 90 -4.99 -7.78 6.49
N ALA A 91 -4.47 -6.60 6.12
CA ALA A 91 -3.05 -6.34 6.13
C ALA A 91 -2.49 -6.40 7.56
N ILE A 92 -1.28 -6.95 7.66
CA ILE A 92 -0.41 -6.81 8.83
C ILE A 92 0.64 -5.75 8.52
N SER A 93 0.94 -4.88 9.49
CA SER A 93 1.99 -3.87 9.34
C SER A 93 2.48 -3.39 10.70
N GLY A 94 3.73 -2.97 10.75
CA GLY A 94 4.33 -2.33 11.92
C GLY A 94 4.15 -0.81 11.94
N VAL A 95 3.54 -0.22 10.90
CA VAL A 95 3.33 1.22 10.81
C VAL A 95 2.20 1.70 11.74
N ASN A 96 2.44 2.77 12.48
CA ASN A 96 1.43 3.47 13.27
C ASN A 96 0.60 2.53 14.18
N SER A 97 -0.73 2.59 14.07
CA SER A 97 -1.67 1.80 14.86
C SER A 97 -1.90 0.39 14.31
N PHE A 98 -1.43 0.07 13.10
CA PHE A 98 -1.51 -1.30 12.56
C PHE A 98 -0.71 -2.28 13.41
N TRP A 99 0.42 -1.84 13.97
CA TRP A 99 1.25 -2.69 14.85
C TRP A 99 0.46 -3.31 16.00
N ALA A 100 -0.48 -2.55 16.57
CA ALA A 100 -1.31 -3.00 17.69
C ALA A 100 -2.33 -4.08 17.30
N ARG A 101 -2.61 -4.27 16.00
CA ARG A 101 -3.47 -5.35 15.49
C ARG A 101 -2.75 -6.71 15.45
N GLY A 102 -1.43 -6.71 15.57
CA GLY A 102 -0.61 -7.93 15.55
C GLY A 102 -0.43 -8.53 14.15
N TYR A 103 0.19 -9.71 14.12
CA TYR A 103 0.50 -10.46 12.89
C TYR A 103 -0.46 -11.62 12.62
N GLY A 104 -1.51 -11.77 13.43
CA GLY A 104 -2.48 -12.88 13.35
C GLY A 104 -2.15 -14.09 14.22
N ASP A 105 -3.15 -14.94 14.43
CA ASP A 105 -3.07 -16.22 15.16
C ASP A 105 -3.90 -17.29 14.40
N PRO A 106 -3.30 -18.36 13.87
CA PRO A 106 -1.88 -18.71 13.96
C PRO A 106 -0.98 -17.74 13.18
N PRO A 107 0.32 -17.61 13.55
CA PRO A 107 1.25 -16.76 12.81
C PRO A 107 1.37 -17.20 11.33
N PRO A 108 1.56 -16.29 10.36
CA PRO A 108 1.66 -16.67 8.97
C PRO A 108 3.01 -17.35 8.65
N GLU A 109 3.03 -18.22 7.64
CA GLU A 109 4.27 -18.88 7.17
C GLU A 109 4.79 -18.29 5.86
N THR A 110 3.86 -17.78 5.06
CA THR A 110 4.12 -17.06 3.81
C THR A 110 3.57 -15.64 3.94
N VAL A 111 4.32 -14.65 3.46
CA VAL A 111 3.84 -13.27 3.38
C VAL A 111 3.97 -12.76 1.95
N ILE A 112 2.95 -12.04 1.49
CA ILE A 112 3.03 -11.18 0.31
C ILE A 112 3.42 -9.80 0.83
N ALA A 113 4.66 -9.40 0.59
CA ALA A 113 5.23 -8.17 1.10
C ALA A 113 5.12 -7.05 0.07
N LEU A 114 4.55 -5.92 0.50
CA LEU A 114 4.34 -4.67 -0.25
C LEU A 114 5.11 -3.55 0.44
N GLY A 115 5.78 -2.68 -0.32
CA GLY A 115 6.38 -1.47 0.25
C GLY A 115 7.68 -1.68 1.03
N PHE A 116 8.39 -2.79 0.80
CA PHE A 116 9.65 -3.07 1.48
C PHE A 116 10.84 -3.09 0.51
N PRO A 117 12.01 -2.58 0.94
CA PRO A 117 13.24 -2.83 0.21
C PRO A 117 13.59 -4.32 0.27
N ARG A 118 14.11 -4.86 -0.83
CA ARG A 118 14.52 -6.27 -0.94
C ARG A 118 15.47 -6.68 0.19
N GLU A 119 16.40 -5.80 0.55
CA GLU A 119 17.41 -6.04 1.59
C GLU A 119 16.78 -6.26 2.97
N PHE A 120 15.69 -5.56 3.27
CA PHE A 120 14.93 -5.78 4.50
C PHE A 120 14.32 -7.18 4.51
N LEU A 121 13.72 -7.59 3.39
CA LEU A 121 13.05 -8.88 3.27
C LEU A 121 14.05 -10.04 3.34
N GLU A 122 15.14 -9.99 2.58
CA GLU A 122 16.17 -11.04 2.57
C GLU A 122 16.89 -11.18 3.93
N LYS A 123 17.00 -10.09 4.69
CA LYS A 123 17.54 -10.10 6.05
C LYS A 123 16.62 -10.81 7.06
N ASN A 124 15.30 -10.74 6.86
CA ASN A 124 14.32 -11.23 7.84
C ASN A 124 13.69 -12.58 7.47
N PHE A 125 13.65 -12.94 6.20
CA PHE A 125 13.07 -14.19 5.69
C PHE A 125 14.15 -15.10 5.09
N GLU A 126 13.91 -16.41 5.10
CA GLU A 126 14.83 -17.38 4.50
C GLU A 126 14.79 -17.37 2.97
N SER A 127 13.63 -17.05 2.38
CA SER A 127 13.43 -16.98 0.93
C SER A 127 12.44 -15.86 0.61
N CYS A 128 12.77 -15.03 -0.38
CA CYS A 128 11.92 -14.00 -0.93
C CYS A 128 12.08 -13.96 -2.45
N GLU A 129 10.96 -14.08 -3.16
CA GLU A 129 10.91 -14.11 -4.62
C GLU A 129 10.11 -12.91 -5.12
N LEU A 130 10.61 -12.26 -6.17
CA LEU A 130 9.86 -11.19 -6.84
C LEU A 130 8.63 -11.81 -7.51
N ALA A 131 7.44 -11.36 -7.11
CA ALA A 131 6.17 -11.92 -7.55
C ALA A 131 5.33 -10.93 -8.38
N GLY A 132 5.60 -9.63 -8.24
CA GLY A 132 4.89 -8.61 -9.00
C GLY A 132 5.50 -7.23 -8.82
N HIS A 133 4.85 -6.24 -9.42
CA HIS A 133 5.26 -4.85 -9.33
C HIS A 133 4.02 -3.96 -9.35
N ILE A 134 3.97 -3.01 -8.42
CA ILE A 134 2.89 -2.05 -8.26
C ILE A 134 2.93 -1.08 -9.43
N ARG A 135 1.80 -0.95 -10.11
CA ARG A 135 1.57 0.02 -11.19
C ARG A 135 0.15 0.56 -11.09
N ASN A 136 -0.05 1.77 -11.57
CA ASN A 136 -1.38 2.29 -11.83
C ASN A 136 -1.56 2.57 -13.32
N ARG A 137 -2.77 2.38 -13.82
CA ARG A 137 -3.12 2.57 -15.24
C ARG A 137 -2.86 3.99 -15.76
N HIS A 138 -2.71 4.96 -14.87
CA HIS A 138 -2.50 6.36 -15.21
C HIS A 138 -1.02 6.73 -15.32
N GLY A 139 -0.09 5.84 -14.92
CA GLY A 139 1.34 6.15 -14.88
C GLY A 139 1.71 7.27 -13.90
N VAL A 140 0.85 7.52 -12.89
CA VAL A 140 1.11 8.52 -11.86
C VAL A 140 2.22 8.02 -10.95
N ALA A 141 3.22 8.86 -10.69
CA ALA A 141 4.23 8.60 -9.67
C ALA A 141 3.69 8.98 -8.28
N ASN A 142 3.73 8.03 -7.36
CA ASN A 142 3.37 8.16 -5.93
C ASN A 142 4.29 7.25 -5.11
N GLU A 143 4.17 7.25 -3.78
CA GLU A 143 5.06 6.48 -2.91
C GLU A 143 5.11 4.98 -3.30
N GLU A 144 3.95 4.37 -3.56
CA GLU A 144 3.83 2.93 -3.87
C GLU A 144 4.45 2.55 -5.22
N THR A 145 4.54 3.50 -6.17
CA THR A 145 5.08 3.23 -7.51
C THR A 145 6.55 3.60 -7.67
N VAL A 146 7.11 4.41 -6.76
CA VAL A 146 8.51 4.89 -6.89
C VAL A 146 9.45 4.40 -5.80
N SER A 147 8.99 4.27 -4.56
CA SER A 147 9.87 3.97 -3.41
C SER A 147 10.23 2.48 -3.38
N HIS A 148 9.22 1.63 -3.23
CA HIS A 148 9.37 0.17 -3.15
C HIS A 148 8.25 -0.54 -3.92
N PRO A 149 8.23 -0.40 -5.26
CA PRO A 149 7.12 -0.90 -6.08
C PRO A 149 7.11 -2.41 -6.27
N ASP A 150 8.18 -3.10 -5.92
CA ASP A 150 8.25 -4.56 -6.08
C ASP A 150 7.43 -5.29 -5.01
N ILE A 151 6.70 -6.31 -5.43
CA ILE A 151 5.93 -7.18 -4.56
C ILE A 151 6.66 -8.51 -4.43
N PHE A 152 6.86 -8.96 -3.20
CA PHE A 152 7.59 -10.20 -2.91
C PHE A 152 6.70 -11.24 -2.26
N VAL A 153 6.93 -12.51 -2.59
CA VAL A 153 6.45 -13.64 -1.77
C VAL A 153 7.62 -14.11 -0.92
N CYS A 154 7.50 -13.95 0.39
CA CYS A 154 8.52 -14.32 1.35
C CYS A 154 8.04 -15.46 2.25
N ARG A 155 8.95 -16.39 2.55
CA ARG A 155 8.67 -17.62 3.31
C ARG A 155 9.65 -17.76 4.47
N ARG A 156 9.18 -18.42 5.53
CA ARG A 156 9.99 -18.79 6.72
C ARG A 156 10.70 -17.57 7.31
N LEU A 157 9.96 -16.81 8.13
CA LEU A 157 10.54 -15.73 8.92
C LEU A 157 11.66 -16.31 9.80
N ARG A 158 12.86 -15.76 9.72
CA ARG A 158 14.07 -16.28 10.40
C ARG A 158 13.98 -16.24 11.92
N ARG A 159 13.18 -15.31 12.44
CA ARG A 159 12.88 -15.20 13.87
C ARG A 159 11.44 -15.61 14.10
N ALA A 160 11.15 -16.14 15.29
CA ALA A 160 9.76 -16.34 15.68
C ALA A 160 8.99 -15.02 15.61
N TRP A 161 7.74 -15.06 15.14
CA TRP A 161 6.88 -13.88 15.00
C TRP A 161 6.81 -12.99 16.25
N PRO A 162 6.68 -13.53 17.49
CA PRO A 162 6.72 -12.70 18.69
C PRO A 162 8.01 -11.87 18.83
N GLU A 163 9.17 -12.43 18.48
CA GLU A 163 10.46 -11.75 18.60
C GLU A 163 10.70 -10.73 17.49
N PHE A 164 10.24 -11.04 16.28
CA PHE A 164 10.24 -10.10 15.18
C PHE A 164 9.31 -8.90 15.48
N TRP A 165 8.07 -9.18 15.90
CA TRP A 165 7.04 -8.15 16.07
C TRP A 165 7.36 -7.14 17.18
N LYS A 166 8.04 -7.56 18.24
CA LYS A 166 8.53 -6.66 19.31
C LYS A 166 9.34 -5.47 18.80
N HIS A 167 10.07 -5.67 17.69
CA HIS A 167 10.96 -4.68 17.11
C HIS A 167 10.47 -4.15 15.76
N PHE A 168 9.33 -4.64 15.28
CA PHE A 168 8.75 -4.28 13.99
C PHE A 168 7.67 -3.20 14.17
N ARG A 169 8.05 -2.06 14.76
CA ARG A 169 7.16 -0.90 14.94
C ARG A 169 7.86 0.37 14.52
N TRP A 170 7.21 1.16 13.68
CA TRP A 170 7.66 2.48 13.30
C TRP A 170 6.47 3.41 13.13
N TYR A 171 6.77 4.70 13.05
CA TYR A 171 5.80 5.74 12.76
C TYR A 171 6.22 6.40 11.46
N GLY A 172 5.26 6.56 10.57
CA GLY A 172 5.41 7.12 9.24
C GLY A 172 4.17 7.90 8.90
#